data_AF-A0A521R1Z5-F1
#
_entry.id   AF-A0A521R1Z5-F1
#
_cell.length_a   1.000
_cell.length_b   1.000
_cell.length_c   1.000
_cell.angle_alpha   90.00
_cell.angle_beta   90.00
_cell.angle_gamma   90.00
#
_symmetry.space_group_name_H-M   'P 1'
#
loop_
_entity.id
_entity.type
_entity.pdbx_description
1 polymer ?
#
loop_
_entity_poly.entity_id
_entity_poly.type
_entity_poly.pdbx_seq_one_letter_code
_entity_poly.pdbx_strand_id
1 'polypeptide(L)'
;MVDDKRTVWDGVKNNLALKNLSGIKKGDQILIYHTGDEKAAVGVARALSEPYPDPAKKDPKLKVVEIEPDRALPRPVTLAEMKANPKLGNFDLVRLPRLSVMPVSEEQWKIVEKMARL
;
A
#
# COMPACT_ATOMS: atom_id res chain seq x y z
N MET A 1 -6.68 -15.20 20.12
CA MET A 1 -5.55 -15.10 19.17
C MET A 1 -6.15 -15.18 17.77
N VAL A 2 -6.27 -14.06 17.08
CA VAL A 2 -6.60 -14.06 15.65
C VAL A 2 -5.25 -14.12 14.94
N ASP A 3 -5.07 -15.18 14.17
CA ASP A 3 -3.80 -15.66 13.61
C ASP A 3 -2.98 -14.59 12.88
N ASP A 4 -1.65 -14.64 13.05
CA ASP A 4 -0.64 -13.90 12.28
C ASP A 4 -0.69 -14.30 10.78
N LYS A 5 -1.74 -13.85 10.07
CA LYS A 5 -1.96 -14.17 8.66
C LYS A 5 -1.03 -13.32 7.79
N ARG A 6 0.20 -13.78 7.64
CA ARG A 6 1.09 -13.28 6.57
C ARG A 6 0.57 -13.70 5.20
N THR A 7 0.83 -12.87 4.19
CA THR A 7 0.58 -13.18 2.79
C THR A 7 1.72 -12.67 1.92
N VAL A 8 1.85 -13.22 0.73
CA VAL A 8 2.73 -12.68 -0.32
C VAL A 8 1.93 -11.65 -1.11
N TRP A 9 2.46 -10.44 -1.23
CA TRP A 9 1.93 -9.41 -2.12
C TRP A 9 2.49 -9.63 -3.52
N ASP A 10 1.72 -10.34 -4.35
CA ASP A 10 2.09 -10.74 -5.71
C ASP A 10 1.29 -9.99 -6.80
N GLY A 11 1.36 -10.46 -8.04
CA GLY A 11 0.52 -9.98 -9.14
C GLY A 11 0.90 -8.60 -9.71
N VAL A 12 1.91 -7.94 -9.17
CA VAL A 12 2.39 -6.63 -9.66
C VAL A 12 3.11 -6.79 -10.99
N LYS A 13 2.56 -6.17 -12.05
CA LYS A 13 3.12 -6.22 -13.42
C LYS A 13 3.53 -4.86 -13.98
N ASN A 14 3.07 -3.77 -13.37
CA ASN A 14 3.41 -2.42 -13.83
C ASN A 14 4.87 -2.09 -13.44
N ASN A 15 5.69 -1.64 -14.39
CA ASN A 15 7.12 -1.38 -14.15
C ASN A 15 7.38 -0.34 -13.06
N LEU A 16 6.56 0.72 -12.97
CA LEU A 16 6.69 1.72 -11.91
C LEU A 16 6.28 1.13 -10.55
N ALA A 17 5.21 0.33 -10.51
CA ALA A 17 4.81 -0.36 -9.30
C ALA A 17 5.88 -1.37 -8.84
N LEU A 18 6.50 -2.11 -9.77
CA LEU A 18 7.61 -3.02 -9.46
C LEU A 18 8.83 -2.26 -8.93
N LYS A 19 9.14 -1.09 -9.50
CA LYS A 19 10.21 -0.21 -9.00
C LYS A 19 9.92 0.25 -7.58
N ASN A 20 8.68 0.68 -7.30
CA ASN A 20 8.26 1.10 -5.96
C ASN A 20 8.28 -0.07 -4.97
N LEU A 21 7.76 -1.23 -5.37
CA LEU A 21 7.79 -2.46 -4.58
C LEU A 21 9.23 -2.85 -4.24
N SER A 22 10.16 -2.75 -5.20
CA SER A 22 11.59 -3.04 -4.99
C SER A 22 12.26 -2.12 -3.96
N GLY A 23 11.64 -0.97 -3.62
CA GLY A 23 12.14 -0.05 -2.59
C GLY A 23 11.70 -0.39 -1.17
N ILE A 24 10.78 -1.35 -0.99
CA ILE A 24 10.31 -1.79 0.33
C ILE A 24 11.44 -2.47 1.09
N LYS A 25 11.52 -2.22 2.40
CA LYS A 25 12.42 -2.90 3.32
C LYS A 25 11.63 -3.68 4.36
N LYS A 26 12.25 -4.72 4.91
CA LYS A 26 11.67 -5.44 6.05
C LYS A 26 11.39 -4.46 7.20
N GLY A 27 10.17 -4.51 7.73
CA GLY A 27 9.69 -3.63 8.80
C GLY A 27 8.97 -2.37 8.32
N ASP A 28 9.02 -2.02 7.03
CA ASP A 28 8.28 -0.87 6.50
C ASP A 28 6.77 -1.04 6.72
N GLN A 29 6.11 0.08 7.05
CA GLN A 29 4.66 0.15 7.14
C GLN A 29 4.06 0.45 5.76
N ILE A 30 2.95 -0.22 5.45
CA ILE A 30 2.28 -0.16 4.15
C ILE A 30 0.82 0.19 4.38
N LEU A 31 0.33 1.28 3.79
CA LEU A 31 -1.10 1.58 3.77
C LEU A 31 -1.81 0.60 2.82
N ILE A 32 -2.81 -0.12 3.35
CA ILE A 32 -3.64 -1.02 2.55
C ILE A 32 -4.81 -0.23 1.98
N TYR A 33 -4.94 -0.28 0.65
CA TYR A 33 -5.97 0.41 -0.11
C TYR A 33 -6.85 -0.61 -0.84
N HIS A 34 -8.15 -0.56 -0.59
CA HIS A 34 -9.14 -1.40 -1.24
C HIS A 34 -9.72 -0.71 -2.48
N THR A 35 -9.86 -1.47 -3.55
CA THR A 35 -10.43 -1.01 -4.84
C THR A 35 -11.84 -1.56 -5.10
N GLY A 36 -12.54 -2.06 -4.07
CA GLY A 36 -13.89 -2.63 -4.17
C GLY A 36 -14.97 -1.59 -4.42
N ASP A 37 -16.19 -1.82 -3.92
CA ASP A 37 -17.35 -0.92 -4.09
C ASP A 37 -17.03 0.51 -3.66
N GLU A 38 -16.29 0.66 -2.55
CA GLU A 38 -15.69 1.92 -2.14
C GLU A 38 -14.16 1.85 -2.18
N LYS A 39 -13.58 2.86 -2.83
CA LYS A 39 -12.14 3.04 -2.97
C LYS A 39 -11.60 3.76 -1.74
N ALA A 40 -10.90 3.06 -0.86
CA ALA A 40 -10.47 3.63 0.42
C ALA A 40 -9.18 2.98 0.97
N ALA A 41 -8.41 3.77 1.71
CA ALA A 41 -7.42 3.23 2.63
C ALA A 41 -8.14 2.70 3.88
N VAL A 42 -7.81 1.47 4.29
CA VAL A 42 -8.57 0.75 5.33
C VAL A 42 -7.71 0.28 6.50
N GLY A 43 -6.39 0.22 6.31
CA GLY A 43 -5.51 -0.35 7.32
C GLY A 43 -4.04 -0.16 6.99
N VAL A 44 -3.22 -0.71 7.87
CA VAL A 44 -1.77 -0.75 7.78
C VAL A 44 -1.33 -2.19 7.86
N ALA A 45 -0.41 -2.56 6.98
CA ALA A 45 0.36 -3.79 7.03
C ALA A 45 1.83 -3.47 7.32
N ARG A 46 2.60 -4.51 7.64
CA ARG A 46 4.06 -4.45 7.79
C ARG A 46 4.73 -5.41 6.83
N ALA A 47 5.84 -4.98 6.23
CA ALA A 47 6.68 -5.85 5.42
C ALA A 47 7.47 -6.84 6.30
N LEU A 48 7.34 -8.13 6.02
CA LEU A 48 8.06 -9.21 6.69
C LEU A 48 9.37 -9.59 5.99
N SER A 49 9.52 -9.20 4.73
CA SER A 49 10.70 -9.46 3.92
C SER A 49 11.12 -8.22 3.14
N GLU A 50 12.35 -8.24 2.62
CA GLU A 50 12.69 -7.44 1.45
C GLU A 50 12.04 -8.04 0.19
N PRO A 51 11.91 -7.29 -0.91
CA PRO A 51 11.41 -7.80 -2.18
C PRO A 51 12.28 -8.91 -2.76
N TYR A 52 11.66 -10.01 -3.17
CA TYR A 52 12.35 -11.16 -3.80
C TYR A 52 11.66 -11.58 -5.10
N PRO A 53 12.35 -12.29 -6.02
CA PRO A 53 11.73 -12.81 -7.24
C PRO A 53 10.47 -13.63 -6.95
N ASP A 54 9.41 -13.42 -7.72
CA ASP A 54 8.17 -14.19 -7.57
C ASP A 54 8.43 -15.70 -7.82
N PRO A 55 8.32 -16.58 -6.80
CA PRO A 55 8.62 -17.99 -6.94
C PRO A 55 7.61 -18.73 -7.84
N ALA A 56 6.42 -18.16 -8.05
CA ALA A 56 5.41 -18.71 -8.96
C ALA A 56 5.65 -18.32 -10.43
N LYS A 57 6.67 -17.49 -10.72
CA LYS A 57 7.00 -17.01 -12.05
C LYS A 57 8.45 -17.33 -12.40
N LYS A 58 8.70 -17.58 -13.69
CA LYS A 58 10.06 -17.77 -14.23
C LYS A 58 10.69 -16.46 -14.72
N ASP A 59 10.27 -15.32 -14.17
CA ASP A 59 10.79 -14.00 -14.53
C ASP A 59 11.37 -13.29 -13.29
N PRO A 60 12.71 -13.14 -13.19
CA PRO A 60 13.35 -12.53 -12.03
C PRO A 60 13.04 -11.03 -11.86
N LYS A 61 12.44 -10.39 -12.87
CA LYS A 61 11.98 -8.99 -12.82
C LYS A 61 10.68 -8.84 -12.02
N LEU A 62 9.86 -9.89 -11.98
CA LEU A 62 8.66 -9.89 -11.14
C LEU A 62 9.09 -10.10 -9.70
N LYS A 63 8.69 -9.16 -8.84
CA LYS A 63 9.05 -9.13 -7.43
C LYS A 63 7.78 -9.23 -6.59
N VAL A 64 7.92 -9.91 -5.46
CA VAL A 64 6.91 -10.02 -4.42
C VAL A 64 7.52 -9.65 -3.07
N VAL A 65 6.67 -9.38 -2.09
CA VAL A 65 7.07 -9.10 -0.71
C VAL A 65 6.12 -9.80 0.25
N GLU A 66 6.63 -10.37 1.33
CA GLU A 66 5.76 -10.88 2.40
C GLU A 66 5.29 -9.72 3.26
N ILE A 67 3.99 -9.69 3.57
CA ILE A 67 3.38 -8.70 4.46
C ILE A 67 2.50 -9.38 5.50
N GLU A 68 2.31 -8.72 6.63
CA GLU A 68 1.31 -9.08 7.65
C GLU A 68 0.42 -7.88 7.98
N PRO A 69 -0.86 -8.09 8.31
CA PRO A 69 -1.70 -7.05 8.89
C PRO A 69 -1.09 -6.52 10.20
N ASP A 70 -0.99 -5.20 10.36
CA ASP A 70 -0.51 -4.55 11.59
C ASP A 70 -1.70 -3.99 12.38
N ARG A 71 -2.51 -3.12 11.74
CA ARG A 71 -3.72 -2.54 12.37
C ARG A 71 -4.72 -2.06 11.33
N ALA A 72 -6.00 -2.04 11.69
CA ALA A 72 -7.01 -1.31 10.93
C ALA A 72 -6.89 0.21 11.17
N LEU A 73 -7.29 1.02 10.17
CA LEU A 73 -7.55 2.44 10.41
C LEU A 73 -8.87 2.57 11.20
N PRO A 74 -9.05 3.59 12.06
CA PRO A 74 -10.28 3.73 12.86
C PRO A 74 -11.54 3.86 12.00
N ARG A 75 -11.41 4.44 10.80
CA ARG A 75 -12.39 4.32 9.71
C ARG A 75 -11.68 4.29 8.35
N PRO A 76 -12.34 3.80 7.30
CA PRO A 76 -11.86 3.97 5.93
C PRO A 76 -11.69 5.45 5.58
N VAL A 77 -10.63 5.77 4.85
CA VAL A 77 -10.41 7.09 4.23
C VAL A 77 -10.55 6.93 2.73
N THR A 78 -11.60 7.52 2.17
CA THR A 78 -11.98 7.31 0.78
C THR A 78 -11.07 8.08 -0.17
N LEU A 79 -10.94 7.59 -1.40
CA LEU A 79 -10.26 8.32 -2.47
C LEU A 79 -10.92 9.68 -2.74
N ALA A 80 -12.25 9.79 -2.56
CA ALA A 80 -12.96 11.05 -2.70
C ALA A 80 -12.52 12.07 -1.64
N GLU A 81 -12.44 11.67 -0.37
CA GLU A 81 -11.90 12.52 0.70
C GLU A 81 -10.44 12.91 0.44
N MET A 82 -9.62 11.96 -0.01
CA MET A 82 -8.21 12.25 -0.32
C MET A 82 -8.07 13.24 -1.48
N LYS A 83 -8.90 13.12 -2.51
CA LYS A 83 -8.95 14.08 -3.64
C LYS A 83 -9.44 15.46 -3.22
N ALA A 84 -10.36 15.54 -2.26
CA ALA A 84 -10.87 16.80 -1.74
C ALA A 84 -9.87 17.54 -0.84
N ASN A 85 -8.81 16.86 -0.37
CA ASN A 85 -7.77 17.46 0.46
C ASN A 85 -6.61 18.00 -0.39
N PRO A 86 -6.42 19.33 -0.51
CA PRO A 86 -5.37 19.91 -1.37
C PRO A 86 -3.95 19.48 -0.98
N LYS A 87 -3.72 19.12 0.30
CA LYS A 87 -2.41 18.65 0.79
C LYS A 87 -2.02 17.28 0.22
N LEU A 88 -3.00 16.51 -0.27
CA LEU A 88 -2.77 15.24 -0.95
C LEU A 88 -2.78 15.37 -2.48
N GLY A 89 -2.82 16.59 -3.03
CA GLY A 89 -2.84 16.80 -4.49
C GLY A 89 -1.61 16.22 -5.22
N ASN A 90 -0.48 16.11 -4.52
CA ASN A 90 0.74 15.49 -5.03
C ASN A 90 0.88 13.99 -4.69
N PHE A 91 -0.13 13.39 -4.06
CA PHE A 91 -0.10 11.96 -3.75
C PHE A 91 -0.31 11.14 -5.03
N ASP A 92 0.58 10.19 -5.31
CA ASP A 92 0.50 9.32 -6.48
C ASP A 92 -0.84 8.58 -6.56
N LEU A 93 -1.48 8.27 -5.43
CA LEU A 93 -2.80 7.65 -5.38
C LEU A 93 -3.87 8.52 -6.04
N VAL A 94 -3.72 9.84 -5.93
CA VAL A 94 -4.60 10.84 -6.53
C VAL A 94 -4.23 11.10 -8.00
N ARG A 95 -2.93 11.12 -8.32
CA ARG A 95 -2.41 11.53 -9.64
C ARG A 95 -2.32 10.42 -10.67
N LEU A 96 -2.02 9.20 -10.25
CA LEU A 96 -1.67 8.06 -11.11
C LEU A 96 -2.73 6.96 -10.99
N PRO A 97 -3.83 7.05 -11.75
CA PRO A 97 -4.88 6.03 -11.68
C PRO A 97 -4.32 4.66 -12.06
N ARG A 98 -4.73 3.62 -11.31
CA ARG A 98 -4.35 2.21 -11.50
C ARG A 98 -2.90 1.85 -11.15
N LEU A 99 -2.11 2.77 -10.59
CA LEU A 99 -0.82 2.40 -9.99
C LEU A 99 -1.09 1.64 -8.68
N SER A 100 -0.62 0.39 -8.59
CA SER A 100 -0.96 -0.50 -7.46
C SER A 100 -0.01 -0.41 -6.27
N VAL A 101 1.23 0.07 -6.50
CA VAL A 101 2.25 0.25 -5.45
C VAL A 101 2.91 1.60 -5.67
N MET A 102 2.96 2.42 -4.62
CA MET A 102 3.48 3.78 -4.66
C MET A 102 4.10 4.17 -3.33
N PRO A 103 5.11 5.05 -3.33
CA PRO A 103 5.62 5.61 -2.09
C PRO A 103 4.56 6.49 -1.43
N VAL A 104 4.54 6.48 -0.10
CA VAL A 104 3.76 7.41 0.71
C VAL A 104 4.76 8.22 1.52
N SER A 105 4.76 9.55 1.35
CA SER A 105 5.61 10.39 2.17
C SER A 105 5.11 10.42 3.62
N GLU A 106 6.00 10.75 4.57
CA GLU A 106 5.61 10.88 5.98
C GLU A 106 4.47 11.89 6.18
N GLU A 107 4.46 12.98 5.41
CA GLU A 107 3.39 13.98 5.44
C GLU A 107 2.06 13.40 4.95
N GLN A 108 2.07 12.70 3.81
CA GLN A 108 0.88 12.05 3.26
C GLN A 108 0.33 11.02 4.25
N TRP A 109 1.21 10.21 4.84
CA TRP A 109 0.86 9.22 5.86
C TRP A 109 0.14 9.86 7.04
N LYS A 110 0.74 10.90 7.64
CA LYS A 110 0.16 11.63 8.78
C LYS A 110 -1.20 12.24 8.45
N ILE A 111 -1.37 12.76 7.24
CA ILE A 111 -2.66 13.30 6.80
C ILE A 111 -3.72 12.20 6.73
N VAL A 112 -3.43 11.07 6.10
CA VAL A 112 -4.38 9.94 5.99
C VAL A 112 -4.74 9.41 7.38
N GLU A 113 -3.76 9.22 8.26
CA GLU A 113 -4.03 8.79 9.64
C GLU A 113 -4.85 9.81 10.44
N LYS A 114 -4.65 11.12 10.21
CA LYS A 114 -5.47 12.15 10.83
C LYS A 114 -6.90 12.11 10.30
N MET A 115 -7.09 11.98 8.99
CA MET A 115 -8.40 11.87 8.36
C MET A 115 -9.18 10.65 8.89
N ALA A 116 -8.49 9.53 9.12
CA ALA A 116 -9.08 8.33 9.68
C ALA A 116 -9.52 8.45 11.15
N ARG A 117 -9.21 9.56 11.85
CA ARG A 117 -9.61 9.83 13.24
C ARG A 117 -10.68 10.93 13.36
N LEU A 118 -11.12 11.49 12.23
CA LEU A 118 -12.24 12.43 12.15
C LEU A 118 -13.56 11.67 12.13
#